data_AF-A0A914KCJ3-F1
#
_entry.id   AF-A0A914KCJ3-F1
#
_cell.length_a   1.000
_cell.length_b   1.000
_cell.length_c   1.000
_cell.angle_alpha   90.00
_cell.angle_beta   90.00
_cell.angle_gamma   90.00
#
_symmetry.space_group_name_H-M   'P 1'
#
loop_
_entity.id
_entity.type
_entity.pdbx_description
1 polymer ?
#
loop_
_entity_poly.entity_id
_entity_poly.type
_entity_poly.pdbx_seq_one_letter_code
_entity_poly.pdbx_strand_id
1 'polypeptide(L)'
;MYGFVHDTIYQMISQKYGKEFWMSVLKEMKFEKGTERHLNQYYSDKDTFALVDTIAGLLEVQQSDIWEMYGAFLIQYTMDIGWNGLLQSVAPTLEGFLSNLDGIHYFIDHFVYKANLNGPGFRCETGLDGSIVLHYFSYRPGLYPIVEGVVKE
;
A
#
# COMPACT_ATOMS: atom_id res chain seq x y z
N MET A 1 -4.72 -3.44 -9.44
CA MET A 1 -3.86 -3.96 -8.34
C MET A 1 -4.53 -5.14 -7.62
N TYR A 2 -3.77 -5.93 -6.85
CA TYR A 2 -4.32 -7.08 -6.10
C TYR A 2 -5.28 -6.62 -4.98
N GLY A 3 -6.30 -7.41 -4.68
CA GLY A 3 -7.41 -7.03 -3.82
C GLY A 3 -7.02 -6.65 -2.39
N PHE A 4 -5.88 -7.13 -1.90
CA PHE A 4 -5.30 -6.66 -0.63
C PHE A 4 -5.08 -5.14 -0.59
N VAL A 5 -4.73 -4.51 -1.72
CA VAL A 5 -4.58 -3.05 -1.82
C VAL A 5 -5.92 -2.37 -1.58
N HIS A 6 -6.99 -2.84 -2.22
CA HIS A 6 -8.34 -2.30 -2.06
C HIS A 6 -8.87 -2.51 -0.65
N ASP A 7 -8.63 -3.67 -0.05
CA ASP A 7 -9.01 -3.91 1.35
C ASP A 7 -8.27 -2.97 2.30
N THR A 8 -6.97 -2.78 2.11
CA THR A 8 -6.18 -1.85 2.93
C THR A 8 -6.67 -0.40 2.79
N ILE A 9 -7.01 0.06 1.57
CA ILE A 9 -7.63 1.37 1.36
C ILE A 9 -8.96 1.47 2.12
N TYR A 10 -9.82 0.46 2.00
CA TYR A 10 -11.09 0.44 2.74
C TYR A 10 -10.89 0.53 4.25
N GLN A 11 -9.93 -0.22 4.80
CA GLN A 11 -9.64 -0.22 6.24
C GLN A 11 -9.13 1.13 6.70
N MET A 12 -8.17 1.71 5.97
CA MET A 12 -7.63 3.04 6.24
C MET A 12 -8.75 4.09 6.28
N ILE A 13 -9.58 4.13 5.23
CA ILE A 13 -10.64 5.13 5.10
C ILE A 13 -11.74 4.91 6.12
N SER A 14 -12.16 3.67 6.36
CA SER A 14 -13.22 3.37 7.31
C SER A 14 -12.82 3.64 8.74
N GLN A 15 -11.55 3.44 9.10
CA GLN A 15 -11.04 3.72 10.44
C GLN A 15 -10.87 5.23 10.66
N LYS A 16 -10.37 5.97 9.67
CA LYS A 16 -10.06 7.41 9.82
C LYS A 16 -11.26 8.34 9.58
N TYR A 17 -12.13 8.00 8.62
CA TYR A 17 -13.24 8.85 8.18
C TYR A 17 -14.62 8.19 8.36
N GLY A 18 -14.67 6.94 8.84
CA GLY A 18 -15.91 6.23 9.10
C GLY A 18 -16.48 5.51 7.87
N LYS A 19 -17.34 4.53 8.13
CA LYS A 19 -18.00 3.72 7.07
C LYS A 19 -18.95 4.55 6.19
N GLU A 20 -19.53 5.61 6.73
CA GLU A 20 -20.41 6.49 5.97
C GLU A 20 -19.65 7.22 4.86
N PHE A 21 -18.43 7.66 5.14
CA PHE A 21 -17.55 8.24 4.13
C PHE A 21 -17.23 7.23 3.03
N TRP A 22 -16.87 5.99 3.39
CA TRP A 22 -16.66 4.92 2.40
C TRP A 22 -17.89 4.68 1.52
N MET A 23 -19.10 4.69 2.09
CA MET A 23 -20.33 4.55 1.32
C MET A 23 -20.52 5.69 0.31
N SER A 24 -20.11 6.92 0.64
CA SER A 24 -20.11 8.05 -0.30
C SER A 24 -19.11 7.85 -1.45
N VAL A 25 -17.92 7.32 -1.16
CA VAL A 25 -16.92 6.95 -2.19
C VAL A 25 -17.52 5.94 -3.18
N LEU A 26 -18.11 4.85 -2.67
CA LEU A 26 -18.70 3.81 -3.54
C LEU A 26 -19.86 4.34 -4.39
N LYS A 27 -20.66 5.25 -3.84
CA LYS A 27 -21.76 5.90 -4.55
C LYS A 27 -21.25 6.72 -5.73
N GLU A 28 -20.18 7.50 -5.53
CA GLU A 28 -19.59 8.34 -6.57
C GLU A 28 -18.98 7.49 -7.70
N MET A 29 -18.26 6.43 -7.33
CA MET A 29 -17.64 5.53 -8.29
C MET A 29 -18.61 4.58 -9.01
N LYS A 30 -19.86 4.51 -8.57
CA LYS A 30 -20.89 3.58 -9.08
C LYS A 30 -20.48 2.11 -8.95
N PHE A 31 -19.76 1.75 -7.89
CA PHE A 31 -19.44 0.34 -7.61
C PHE A 31 -20.68 -0.43 -7.17
N GLU A 32 -20.75 -1.70 -7.55
CA GLU A 32 -21.69 -2.63 -6.96
C GLU A 32 -21.22 -2.98 -5.54
N LYS A 33 -22.08 -2.74 -4.55
CA LYS A 33 -21.75 -2.93 -3.14
C LYS A 33 -21.30 -4.37 -2.88
N GLY A 34 -20.14 -4.53 -2.25
CA GLY A 34 -19.58 -5.82 -1.86
C GLY A 34 -18.57 -6.38 -2.85
N THR A 35 -18.40 -5.75 -4.03
CA THR A 35 -17.46 -6.21 -5.07
C THR A 35 -16.12 -5.47 -5.05
N GLU A 36 -16.00 -4.41 -4.26
CA GLU A 36 -14.94 -3.41 -4.38
C GLU A 36 -13.59 -3.81 -3.75
N ARG A 37 -13.55 -4.85 -2.92
CA ARG A 37 -12.37 -5.22 -2.10
C ARG A 37 -12.21 -6.72 -1.81
N HIS A 38 -12.59 -7.59 -2.76
CA HIS A 38 -12.33 -9.02 -2.65
C HIS A 38 -10.82 -9.29 -2.65
N LEU A 39 -10.29 -9.85 -1.56
CA LEU A 39 -8.84 -10.05 -1.36
C LEU A 39 -8.17 -10.80 -2.51
N ASN A 40 -8.78 -11.91 -2.95
CA ASN A 40 -8.21 -12.81 -3.97
C ASN A 40 -8.57 -12.40 -5.41
N GLN A 41 -8.86 -11.13 -5.64
CA GLN A 41 -9.22 -10.60 -6.96
C GLN A 41 -8.19 -9.60 -7.45
N TYR A 42 -7.95 -9.59 -8.76
CA TYR A 42 -7.25 -8.50 -9.42
C TYR A 42 -8.24 -7.43 -9.87
N TYR A 43 -7.98 -6.20 -9.45
CA TYR A 43 -8.62 -5.00 -9.97
C TYR A 43 -7.72 -4.40 -11.05
N SER A 44 -8.27 -3.65 -12.00
CA SER A 44 -7.42 -2.92 -12.95
C SER A 44 -6.70 -1.79 -12.21
N ASP A 45 -5.49 -1.43 -12.65
CA ASP A 45 -4.78 -0.30 -12.03
C ASP A 45 -5.59 0.99 -12.19
N LYS A 46 -6.31 1.15 -13.32
CA LYS A 46 -7.25 2.24 -13.55
C LYS A 46 -8.32 2.34 -12.46
N ASP A 47 -8.91 1.22 -12.04
CA ASP A 47 -9.94 1.22 -10.99
C ASP A 47 -9.35 1.61 -9.63
N THR A 48 -8.14 1.12 -9.34
CA THR A 48 -7.43 1.46 -8.10
C THR A 48 -7.07 2.95 -8.05
N PHE A 49 -6.59 3.54 -9.15
CA PHE A 49 -6.34 4.98 -9.23
C PHE A 49 -7.64 5.79 -9.12
N ALA A 50 -8.69 5.41 -9.86
CA ALA A 50 -9.98 6.09 -9.77
C ALA A 50 -10.56 6.09 -8.35
N LEU A 51 -10.32 5.01 -7.60
CA LEU A 51 -10.72 4.91 -6.19
C LEU A 51 -10.02 5.96 -5.33
N VAL A 52 -8.71 6.06 -5.45
CA VAL A 52 -7.93 7.07 -4.73
C VAL A 52 -8.27 8.48 -5.18
N ASP A 53 -8.49 8.70 -6.47
CA ASP A 53 -8.91 10.00 -7.01
C ASP A 53 -10.25 10.46 -6.41
N THR A 54 -11.20 9.53 -6.29
CA THR A 54 -12.51 9.80 -5.70
C THR A 54 -12.38 10.14 -4.21
N ILE A 55 -11.56 9.38 -3.47
CA ILE A 55 -11.28 9.65 -2.06
C ILE A 55 -10.64 11.03 -1.89
N ALA A 56 -9.61 11.32 -2.68
CA ALA A 56 -8.88 12.59 -2.65
C ALA A 56 -9.81 13.78 -2.97
N GLY A 57 -10.68 13.63 -3.97
CA GLY A 57 -11.67 14.65 -4.35
C GLY A 57 -12.69 14.92 -3.24
N LEU A 58 -13.20 13.88 -2.58
CA LEU A 58 -14.15 14.03 -1.47
C LEU A 58 -13.51 14.61 -0.19
N LEU A 59 -12.20 14.42 0.00
CA LEU A 59 -11.43 14.97 1.11
C LEU A 59 -10.80 16.33 0.81
N GLU A 60 -10.89 16.81 -0.44
CA GLU A 60 -10.25 18.04 -0.93
C GLU A 60 -8.72 18.06 -0.72
N VAL A 61 -8.07 16.91 -0.92
CA VAL A 61 -6.60 16.74 -0.81
C VAL A 61 -5.99 16.23 -2.12
N GLN A 62 -4.66 16.18 -2.20
CA GLN A 62 -3.98 15.60 -3.35
C GLN A 62 -3.98 14.07 -3.27
N GLN A 63 -3.94 13.41 -4.45
CA GLN A 63 -3.82 11.95 -4.52
C GLN A 63 -2.56 11.44 -3.81
N SER A 64 -1.46 12.20 -3.87
CA SER A 64 -0.21 11.90 -3.17
C SER A 64 -0.41 11.78 -1.66
N ASP A 65 -1.25 12.64 -1.07
CA ASP A 65 -1.51 12.64 0.36
C ASP A 65 -2.25 11.36 0.79
N ILE A 66 -3.15 10.86 -0.07
CA ILE A 66 -3.83 9.58 0.15
C ILE A 66 -2.87 8.40 0.01
N TRP A 67 -1.98 8.43 -0.98
CA TRP A 67 -0.99 7.37 -1.18
C TRP A 67 0.06 7.31 -0.06
N GLU A 68 0.51 8.46 0.42
CA GLU A 68 1.40 8.54 1.58
C GLU A 68 0.71 8.03 2.84
N MET A 69 -0.53 8.46 3.08
CA MET A 69 -1.34 7.96 4.19
C MET A 69 -1.55 6.45 4.11
N TYR A 70 -1.76 5.92 2.90
CA TYR A 70 -1.85 4.49 2.66
C TYR A 70 -0.56 3.76 3.02
N GLY A 71 0.60 4.30 2.64
CA GLY A 71 1.90 3.72 2.96
C GLY A 71 2.15 3.60 4.47
N ALA A 72 1.88 4.67 5.23
CA ALA A 72 2.01 4.65 6.68
C ALA A 72 1.01 3.67 7.33
N PHE A 73 -0.26 3.73 6.91
CA PHE A 73 -1.29 2.83 7.43
C PHE A 73 -1.00 1.36 7.12
N LEU A 74 -0.39 1.07 5.96
CA LEU A 74 -0.07 -0.30 5.54
C LEU A 74 0.86 -1.01 6.54
N ILE A 75 1.88 -0.33 7.06
CA ILE A 75 2.81 -0.91 8.04
C ILE A 75 2.07 -1.26 9.33
N GLN A 76 1.31 -0.32 9.89
CA GLN A 76 0.52 -0.57 11.09
C GLN A 76 -0.52 -1.68 10.88
N TYR A 77 -1.28 -1.61 9.78
CA TYR A 77 -2.33 -2.58 9.49
C TYR A 77 -1.77 -3.99 9.29
N THR A 78 -0.64 -4.13 8.59
CA THR A 78 -0.01 -5.45 8.41
C THR A 78 0.46 -6.04 9.75
N MET A 79 1.00 -5.23 10.65
CA MET A 79 1.32 -5.68 12.02
C MET A 79 0.07 -6.14 12.78
N ASP A 80 -1.02 -5.38 12.70
CA ASP A 80 -2.28 -5.66 13.42
C ASP A 80 -2.97 -6.95 12.95
N ILE A 81 -2.85 -7.29 11.66
CA ILE A 81 -3.42 -8.53 11.10
C ILE A 81 -2.50 -9.75 11.23
N GLY A 82 -1.47 -9.66 12.09
CA GLY A 82 -0.66 -10.80 12.52
C GLY A 82 0.66 -11.00 11.77
N TRP A 83 1.10 -10.02 10.98
CA TRP A 83 2.38 -10.10 10.26
C TRP A 83 3.55 -9.47 11.03
N ASN A 84 3.31 -9.01 12.25
CA ASN A 84 4.33 -8.40 13.11
C ASN A 84 5.60 -9.27 13.23
N GLY A 85 5.45 -10.58 13.42
CA GLY A 85 6.57 -11.51 13.54
C GLY A 85 7.37 -11.62 12.24
N LEU A 86 6.71 -11.59 11.07
CA LEU A 86 7.42 -11.56 9.79
C LEU A 86 8.17 -10.23 9.64
N LEU A 87 7.49 -9.10 9.80
CA LEU A 87 8.09 -7.78 9.60
C LEU A 87 9.29 -7.53 10.55
N GLN A 88 9.18 -7.92 11.82
CA GLN A 88 10.27 -7.81 12.78
C GLN A 88 11.41 -8.80 12.51
N SER A 89 11.14 -9.92 11.83
CA SER A 89 12.17 -10.90 11.49
C SER A 89 13.02 -10.49 10.28
N VAL A 90 12.56 -9.53 9.48
CA VAL A 90 13.23 -9.10 8.25
C VAL A 90 14.58 -8.45 8.57
N ALA A 91 14.59 -7.45 9.45
CA ALA A 91 15.80 -6.80 9.94
C ALA A 91 15.50 -5.94 11.18
N PRO A 92 16.50 -5.71 12.05
CA PRO A 92 16.35 -4.83 13.22
C PRO A 92 16.58 -3.33 12.89
N THR A 93 16.94 -2.98 11.66
CA THR A 93 17.25 -1.61 11.22
C THR A 93 16.41 -1.22 10.01
N LEU A 94 16.15 0.08 9.85
CA LEU A 94 15.44 0.62 8.69
C LEU A 94 16.15 0.27 7.37
N GLU A 95 17.48 0.44 7.30
CA GLU A 95 18.30 0.04 6.15
C GLU A 95 18.07 -1.44 5.78
N GLY A 96 18.16 -2.32 6.78
CA GLY A 96 17.96 -3.75 6.57
C GLY A 96 16.55 -4.07 6.11
N PHE A 97 15.54 -3.39 6.66
CA PHE A 97 14.16 -3.55 6.24
C PHE A 97 13.97 -3.15 4.77
N LEU A 98 14.45 -1.95 4.40
CA LEU A 98 14.37 -1.44 3.03
C LEU A 98 15.12 -2.32 2.03
N SER A 99 16.28 -2.85 2.42
CA SER A 99 17.09 -3.76 1.61
C SER A 99 16.42 -5.11 1.36
N ASN A 100 15.44 -5.49 2.18
CA ASN A 100 14.73 -6.76 2.08
C ASN A 100 13.29 -6.64 1.54
N LEU A 101 12.85 -5.45 1.12
CA LEU A 101 11.51 -5.26 0.57
C LEU A 101 11.22 -6.16 -0.64
N ASP A 102 12.19 -6.36 -1.53
CA ASP A 102 12.04 -7.27 -2.68
C ASP A 102 11.82 -8.72 -2.21
N GLY A 103 12.53 -9.14 -1.16
CA GLY A 103 12.37 -10.46 -0.55
C GLY A 103 11.01 -10.66 0.09
N ILE A 104 10.49 -9.63 0.79
CA ILE A 104 9.15 -9.64 1.35
C ILE A 104 8.10 -9.78 0.23
N HIS A 105 8.19 -8.96 -0.82
CA HIS A 105 7.25 -9.02 -1.94
C HIS A 105 7.31 -10.38 -2.66
N TYR A 106 8.50 -10.94 -2.87
CA TYR A 106 8.67 -12.28 -3.42
C TYR A 106 8.00 -13.34 -2.55
N PHE A 107 8.21 -13.28 -1.23
CA PHE A 107 7.62 -14.22 -0.29
C PHE A 107 6.08 -14.17 -0.30
N ILE A 108 5.53 -12.96 -0.22
CA ILE A 108 4.09 -12.70 -0.24
C ILE A 108 3.47 -13.22 -1.54
N ASP A 109 4.12 -12.96 -2.68
CA ASP A 109 3.63 -13.42 -3.98
C ASP A 109 3.66 -14.95 -4.10
N HIS A 110 4.82 -15.57 -3.88
CA HIS A 110 5.05 -16.97 -4.25
C HIS A 110 4.53 -17.96 -3.21
N PHE A 111 4.46 -17.58 -1.94
CA PHE A 111 4.12 -18.50 -0.86
C PHE A 111 2.77 -18.20 -0.19
N VAL A 112 2.38 -16.92 -0.11
CA VAL A 112 1.15 -16.53 0.59
C VAL A 112 -0.04 -16.45 -0.36
N TYR A 113 0.01 -15.57 -1.35
CA TYR A 113 -1.12 -15.35 -2.25
C TYR A 113 -1.09 -16.21 -3.51
N LYS A 114 0.10 -16.62 -3.97
CA LYS A 114 0.31 -17.37 -5.22
C LYS A 114 -0.40 -16.69 -6.39
N ALA A 115 -0.22 -15.37 -6.48
CA ALA A 115 -1.07 -14.51 -7.30
C ALA A 115 -0.33 -13.91 -8.51
N ASN A 116 0.98 -14.13 -8.67
CA ASN A 116 1.79 -13.48 -9.69
C ASN A 116 1.72 -11.95 -9.56
N LEU A 117 1.99 -11.47 -8.35
CA LEU A 117 1.94 -10.07 -7.96
C LEU A 117 2.96 -9.27 -8.78
N ASN A 118 2.47 -8.26 -9.47
CA ASN A 118 3.32 -7.26 -10.09
C ASN A 118 3.71 -6.22 -9.03
N GLY A 119 4.70 -6.57 -8.20
CA GLY A 119 5.25 -5.73 -7.14
C GLY A 119 6.26 -4.69 -7.65
N PRO A 120 6.59 -3.68 -6.81
CA PRO A 120 7.73 -2.80 -7.06
C PRO A 120 9.07 -3.50 -6.82
N GLY A 121 10.15 -2.87 -7.26
CA GLY A 121 11.53 -3.25 -6.93
C GLY A 121 12.24 -2.15 -6.14
N PHE A 122 13.15 -2.55 -5.25
CA PHE A 122 13.87 -1.66 -4.37
C PHE A 122 15.37 -1.96 -4.37
N ARG A 123 16.18 -0.91 -4.33
CA ARG A 123 17.62 -1.01 -4.05
C ARG A 123 18.00 0.04 -3.03
N CYS A 124 18.68 -0.38 -1.98
CA CYS A 124 19.14 0.49 -0.90
C CYS A 124 20.66 0.69 -1.02
N GLU A 125 21.11 1.94 -0.93
CA GLU A 125 22.54 2.29 -0.84
C GLU A 125 22.78 3.11 0.42
N THR A 126 23.82 2.76 1.16
CA THR A 126 24.15 3.42 2.44
C THR A 126 25.39 4.27 2.27
N GLY A 127 25.24 5.57 2.54
CA GLY A 127 26.34 6.53 2.54
C GLY A 127 27.26 6.36 3.75
N LEU A 128 28.51 6.82 3.62
CA LEU A 128 29.50 6.79 4.72
C LEU A 128 29.08 7.63 5.94
N ASP A 129 28.16 8.57 5.74
CA ASP A 129 27.56 9.44 6.77
C ASP A 129 26.31 8.83 7.43
N GLY A 130 25.94 7.61 7.05
CA GLY A 130 24.72 6.95 7.52
C GLY A 130 23.44 7.38 6.79
N SER A 131 23.54 8.19 5.73
CA SER A 131 22.41 8.47 4.85
C SER A 131 22.02 7.22 4.06
N ILE A 132 20.72 7.12 3.72
CA ILE A 132 20.18 6.02 2.90
C ILE A 132 19.65 6.62 1.60
N VAL A 133 20.09 6.08 0.47
CA VAL A 133 19.50 6.32 -0.84
C VAL A 133 18.65 5.10 -1.21
N LEU A 134 17.34 5.30 -1.26
CA LEU A 134 16.39 4.27 -1.67
C LEU A 134 16.00 4.49 -3.14
N HIS A 135 16.36 3.55 -4.00
CA HIS A 135 15.92 3.49 -5.38
C HIS A 135 14.62 2.71 -5.46
N TYR A 136 13.58 3.35 -5.96
CA TYR A 136 12.26 2.76 -6.19
C TYR A 136 12.01 2.54 -7.67
N PHE A 137 11.66 1.31 -8.04
CA PHE A 137 11.33 0.91 -9.41
C PHE A 137 9.91 0.38 -9.46
N SER A 138 9.11 0.92 -10.38
CA SER A 138 7.74 0.46 -10.58
C SER A 138 7.32 0.74 -12.01
N TYR A 139 6.51 -0.15 -12.56
CA TYR A 139 5.84 0.07 -13.84
C TYR A 139 4.59 0.94 -13.69
N ARG A 140 4.09 1.12 -12.45
CA ARG A 140 2.94 1.96 -12.13
C ARG A 140 3.42 3.38 -11.79
N PRO A 141 3.04 4.40 -12.57
CA PRO A 141 3.44 5.77 -12.30
C PRO A 141 2.72 6.33 -11.07
N GLY A 142 3.34 7.30 -10.39
CA GLY A 142 2.69 8.08 -9.33
C GLY A 142 2.53 7.41 -7.96
N LEU A 143 3.05 6.19 -7.77
CA LEU A 143 2.93 5.45 -6.50
C LEU A 143 4.09 5.65 -5.51
N TYR A 144 5.07 6.49 -5.85
CA TYR A 144 6.19 6.79 -4.94
C TYR A 144 5.77 7.30 -3.54
N PRO A 145 4.63 8.03 -3.36
CA PRO A 145 4.25 8.49 -2.02
C PRO A 145 3.93 7.34 -1.06
N ILE A 146 3.52 6.16 -1.56
CA ILE A 146 3.37 4.96 -0.72
C ILE A 146 4.69 4.64 -0.02
N VAL A 147 5.81 4.74 -0.75
CA VAL A 147 7.15 4.48 -0.22
C VAL A 147 7.52 5.52 0.83
N GLU A 148 7.18 6.79 0.60
CA GLU A 148 7.39 7.86 1.59
C GLU A 148 6.63 7.59 2.88
N GLY A 149 5.37 7.14 2.77
CA GLY A 149 4.55 6.76 3.93
C GLY A 149 5.15 5.57 4.69
N VAL A 150 5.61 4.54 3.99
CA VAL A 150 6.26 3.36 4.60
C VAL A 150 7.55 3.72 5.33
N VAL A 151 8.35 4.65 4.79
CA VAL A 151 9.64 5.04 5.40
C VAL A 151 9.46 5.91 6.64
N LYS A 152 8.36 6.66 6.74
CA LYS A 152 8.07 7.55 7.87
C LYS A 152 7.50 6.83 9.10
N GLU A 153 6.92 5.64 8.92
CA GLU A 153 6.36 4.79 9.97
C GLU A 153 7.42 3.86 10.58
#